data_AF-A0A659SEU9-F1
#
_entry.id   AF-A0A659SEU9-F1
#
_cell.length_a   1.000
_cell.length_b   1.000
_cell.length_c   1.000
_cell.angle_alpha   90.00
_cell.angle_beta   90.00
_cell.angle_gamma   90.00
#
_symmetry.space_group_name_H-M   'P 1'
#
loop_
_entity.id
_entity.type
_entity.pdbx_description
1 polymer ?
#
loop_
_entity_poly.entity_id
_entity_poly.type
_entity_poly.pdbx_seq_one_letter_code
_entity_poly.pdbx_strand_id
1 'polypeptide(L)'
;LPALLAHTGVYILADGIMVSSGSRHEISLNLSPSQQVVLAGYTFRFERLDLEAKGNYTSEKARITLWRNEKRIGSLQPERRFYAARRQQMMEPGIHWNLLHDWYAVMGEKTGPDRYAMRLYVQTGVRWIWSGGLLMVCGALLSGWRGRKRDA
;
A
#
# COMPACT_ATOMS: atom_id res chain seq x y z
N LEU A 1 9.03 24.06 22.49
CA LEU A 1 8.44 23.89 21.14
C LEU A 1 9.04 22.71 20.36
N PRO A 2 10.37 22.60 20.14
CA PRO A 2 10.95 21.46 19.40
C PRO A 2 10.70 20.12 20.10
N ALA A 3 10.89 20.07 21.42
CA ALA A 3 10.59 18.90 22.24
C ALA A 3 9.10 18.51 22.17
N LEU A 4 8.19 19.48 22.23
CA LEU A 4 6.75 19.20 22.12
C LEU A 4 6.41 18.56 20.76
N LEU A 5 6.93 19.10 19.65
CA LEU A 5 6.73 18.51 18.32
C LEU A 5 7.26 17.07 18.24
N ALA A 6 8.44 16.81 18.81
CA ALA A 6 9.00 15.47 18.83
C ALA A 6 8.13 14.50 19.64
N HIS A 7 7.70 14.89 20.84
CA HIS A 7 6.87 14.01 21.67
C HIS A 7 5.47 13.82 21.08
N THR A 8 4.87 14.85 20.48
CA THR A 8 3.63 14.69 19.69
C THR A 8 3.80 13.66 18.57
N GLY A 9 4.97 13.66 17.91
CA GLY A 9 5.32 12.63 16.92
C GLY A 9 5.34 11.21 17.51
N VAL A 10 5.86 11.02 18.72
CA VAL A 10 5.83 9.74 19.45
C VAL A 10 4.38 9.29 19.68
N TYR A 11 3.52 10.19 20.18
CA TYR A 11 2.11 9.87 20.42
C TYR A 11 1.38 9.46 19.14
N ILE A 12 1.53 10.22 18.05
CA ILE A 12 0.90 9.91 16.76
C ILE A 12 1.40 8.58 16.19
N LEU A 13 2.70 8.30 16.33
CA LEU A 13 3.27 7.04 15.88
C LEU A 13 2.71 5.85 16.69
N ALA A 14 2.67 5.97 18.01
CA ALA A 14 2.15 4.92 18.89
C ALA A 14 0.67 4.63 18.60
N ASP A 15 -0.14 5.67 18.42
CA ASP A 15 -1.55 5.55 18.03
C ASP A 15 -1.70 4.91 16.64
N GLY A 16 -0.87 5.31 15.69
CA GLY A 16 -0.80 4.69 14.36
C GLY A 16 -0.49 3.20 14.41
N ILE A 17 0.44 2.75 15.26
CA ILE A 17 0.75 1.32 15.47
C ILE A 17 -0.45 0.59 16.05
N MET A 18 -1.08 1.16 17.08
CA MET A 18 -2.24 0.56 17.75
C MET A 18 -3.40 0.36 16.75
N VAL A 19 -3.76 1.41 16.01
CA VAL A 19 -4.82 1.35 15.00
C VAL A 19 -4.49 0.35 13.88
N SER A 20 -3.25 0.37 13.40
CA SER A 20 -2.76 -0.52 12.33
C SER A 20 -2.77 -1.99 12.71
N SER A 21 -2.40 -2.30 13.95
CA SER A 21 -2.44 -3.66 14.47
C SER A 21 -3.88 -4.19 14.60
N GLY A 22 -4.83 -3.33 15.00
CA GLY A 22 -6.23 -3.72 15.18
C GLY A 22 -7.08 -3.76 13.91
N SER A 23 -6.64 -3.07 12.84
CA SER A 23 -7.49 -2.82 11.65
C SER A 23 -7.00 -3.49 10.37
N ARG A 24 -6.19 -4.56 10.49
CA ARG A 24 -5.65 -5.28 9.33
C ARG A 24 -6.64 -6.34 8.84
N HIS A 25 -7.23 -6.10 7.67
CA HIS A 25 -8.13 -7.04 7.01
C HIS A 25 -7.44 -7.62 5.77
N GLU A 26 -7.42 -8.94 5.65
CA GLU A 26 -6.81 -9.64 4.52
C GLU A 26 -7.72 -10.75 4.00
N ILE A 27 -7.67 -10.96 2.68
CA ILE A 27 -8.29 -12.13 2.05
C ILE A 27 -7.41 -12.63 0.91
N SER A 28 -7.31 -13.95 0.79
CA SER A 28 -6.55 -14.62 -0.26
C SER A 28 -7.48 -15.54 -1.04
N LEU A 29 -7.61 -15.31 -2.35
CA LEU A 29 -8.50 -16.08 -3.20
C LEU A 29 -8.06 -16.06 -4.66
N ASN A 30 -8.64 -16.95 -5.46
CA ASN A 30 -8.40 -16.99 -6.89
C ASN A 30 -9.41 -16.13 -7.64
N LEU A 31 -8.91 -15.17 -8.43
CA LEU A 31 -9.73 -14.23 -9.18
C LEU A 31 -9.46 -14.30 -10.68
N SER A 32 -10.53 -14.13 -11.44
CA SER A 32 -10.54 -13.95 -12.88
C SER A 32 -11.00 -12.53 -13.25
N PRO A 33 -10.62 -12.01 -14.44
CA PRO A 33 -11.15 -10.74 -14.93
C PRO A 33 -12.67 -10.72 -14.86
N SER A 34 -13.25 -9.53 -14.65
CA SER A 34 -14.66 -9.23 -14.35
C SER A 34 -15.19 -9.66 -12.97
N GLN A 35 -14.42 -10.41 -12.16
CA GLN A 35 -14.85 -10.76 -10.81
C GLN A 35 -14.59 -9.64 -9.79
N GLN A 36 -15.37 -9.65 -8.71
CA GLN A 36 -15.24 -8.69 -7.63
C GLN A 36 -15.23 -9.37 -6.26
N VAL A 37 -14.61 -8.70 -5.28
CA VAL A 37 -14.49 -9.15 -3.89
C VAL A 37 -14.80 -8.01 -2.97
N VAL A 38 -15.56 -8.28 -1.93
CA VAL A 38 -15.82 -7.32 -0.85
C VAL A 38 -14.93 -7.65 0.34
N LEU A 39 -14.18 -6.65 0.82
CA LEU A 39 -13.31 -6.76 1.98
C LEU A 39 -13.41 -5.46 2.80
N ALA A 40 -13.73 -5.57 4.10
CA ALA A 40 -13.83 -4.43 5.02
C ALA A 40 -14.73 -3.29 4.52
N GLY A 41 -15.82 -3.61 3.80
CA GLY A 41 -16.74 -2.63 3.21
C GLY A 41 -16.25 -1.95 1.92
N TYR A 42 -15.14 -2.43 1.34
CA TYR A 42 -14.61 -2.00 0.06
C TYR A 42 -14.78 -3.09 -1.00
N THR A 43 -15.17 -2.70 -2.20
CA THR A 43 -15.28 -3.61 -3.35
C THR A 43 -14.06 -3.47 -4.25
N PHE A 44 -13.32 -4.56 -4.40
CA PHE A 44 -12.20 -4.72 -5.31
C PHE A 44 -12.73 -5.40 -6.57
N ARG A 45 -12.73 -4.71 -7.70
CA ARG A 45 -13.20 -5.26 -8.98
C ARG A 45 -12.01 -5.48 -9.92
N PHE A 46 -11.76 -6.72 -10.29
CA PHE A 46 -10.73 -7.07 -11.25
C PHE A 46 -11.25 -6.77 -12.66
N GLU A 47 -10.86 -5.65 -13.25
CA GLU A 47 -11.36 -5.19 -14.55
C GLU A 47 -10.84 -6.07 -15.67
N ARG A 48 -9.51 -6.15 -15.77
CA ARG A 48 -8.81 -6.80 -16.88
C ARG A 48 -7.35 -7.06 -16.53
N LEU A 49 -6.76 -7.98 -17.27
CA LEU A 49 -5.34 -8.25 -17.26
C LEU A 49 -4.71 -7.63 -18.51
N ASP A 50 -3.71 -6.77 -18.30
CA ASP A 50 -2.89 -6.18 -19.36
C ASP A 50 -1.59 -7.02 -19.45
N LEU A 51 -1.32 -7.64 -20.61
CA LEU A 51 -0.08 -8.40 -20.87
C LEU A 51 0.89 -7.50 -21.66
N GLU A 52 2.05 -7.22 -21.08
CA GLU A 52 3.07 -6.36 -21.69
C GLU A 52 4.38 -7.13 -21.90
N ALA A 53 4.99 -6.99 -23.08
CA ALA A 53 6.36 -7.44 -23.32
C ALA A 53 7.27 -6.22 -23.39
N LYS A 54 8.19 -6.09 -22.43
CA LYS A 54 9.24 -5.07 -22.44
C LYS A 54 10.57 -5.73 -22.78
N GLY A 55 11.52 -4.95 -23.28
CA GLY A 55 12.82 -5.48 -23.76
C GLY A 55 13.57 -6.35 -22.75
N ASN A 56 13.33 -6.15 -21.45
CA ASN A 56 14.03 -6.87 -20.37
C ASN A 56 13.14 -7.86 -19.59
N TYR A 57 11.82 -7.83 -19.74
CA TYR A 57 10.88 -8.69 -19.02
C TYR A 57 9.50 -8.74 -19.68
N THR A 58 8.78 -9.83 -19.48
CA THR A 58 7.34 -9.88 -19.72
C THR A 58 6.59 -9.56 -18.44
N SER A 59 5.41 -8.96 -18.57
CA SER A 59 4.64 -8.44 -17.45
C SER A 59 3.17 -8.83 -17.58
N GLU A 60 2.62 -9.37 -16.49
CA GLU A 60 1.19 -9.59 -16.30
C GLU A 60 0.67 -8.58 -15.29
N LYS A 61 -0.15 -7.63 -15.72
CA LYS A 61 -0.60 -6.52 -14.88
C LYS A 61 -2.11 -6.55 -14.70
N ALA A 62 -2.59 -6.75 -13.48
CA ALA A 62 -4.02 -6.66 -13.21
C ALA A 62 -4.43 -5.22 -12.96
N ARG A 63 -5.54 -4.81 -13.57
CA ARG A 63 -6.23 -3.55 -13.26
C ARG A 63 -7.36 -3.84 -12.30
N ILE A 64 -7.22 -3.39 -11.06
CA ILE A 64 -8.24 -3.56 -10.03
C ILE A 64 -8.79 -2.18 -9.67
N THR A 65 -10.10 -1.97 -9.77
CA THR A 65 -10.74 -0.74 -9.31
C THR A 65 -11.25 -0.91 -7.88
N LEU A 66 -11.11 0.16 -7.09
CA LEU A 66 -11.53 0.21 -5.70
C LEU A 66 -12.80 1.06 -5.59
N TRP A 67 -13.81 0.49 -4.96
CA TRP A 67 -15.11 1.13 -4.74
C TRP A 67 -15.49 1.05 -3.26
N ARG A 68 -16.26 2.03 -2.81
CA ARG A 68 -16.98 1.98 -1.54
C ARG A 68 -18.40 2.47 -1.80
N ASN A 69 -19.36 1.58 -1.63
CA ASN A 69 -20.72 1.76 -2.15
C ASN A 69 -20.63 2.07 -3.66
N GLU A 70 -21.33 3.10 -4.14
CA GLU A 70 -21.34 3.53 -5.55
C GLU A 70 -20.19 4.49 -5.93
N LYS A 71 -19.29 4.82 -5.00
CA LYS A 71 -18.19 5.77 -5.26
C LYS A 71 -16.89 5.05 -5.54
N ARG A 72 -16.31 5.33 -6.71
CA ARG A 72 -14.94 4.92 -7.04
C ARG A 72 -13.94 5.70 -6.18
N ILE A 73 -13.11 4.98 -5.45
CA ILE A 73 -12.05 5.55 -4.61
C ILE A 73 -10.74 5.66 -5.40
N GLY A 74 -10.42 4.62 -6.18
CA GLY A 74 -9.14 4.55 -6.88
C GLY A 74 -8.96 3.29 -7.71
N SER A 75 -7.71 2.91 -7.93
CA SER A 75 -7.33 1.67 -8.60
C SER A 75 -5.98 1.16 -8.12
N LEU A 76 -5.85 -0.15 -8.05
CA LEU A 76 -4.62 -0.90 -7.75
C LEU A 76 -4.15 -1.57 -9.05
N GLN A 77 -2.83 -1.60 -9.23
CA GLN A 77 -2.22 -2.19 -10.41
C GLN A 77 -1.12 -3.18 -10.03
N PRO A 78 -1.44 -4.31 -9.37
CA PRO A 78 -0.45 -5.34 -9.10
C PRO A 78 0.11 -5.93 -10.39
N GLU A 79 1.39 -6.23 -10.38
CA GLU A 79 2.16 -6.66 -11.55
C GLU A 79 3.01 -7.89 -11.23
N ARG A 80 3.06 -8.85 -12.17
CA ARG A 80 4.03 -9.95 -12.16
C ARG A 80 5.00 -9.76 -13.31
N ARG A 81 6.29 -9.69 -12.99
CA ARG A 81 7.36 -9.54 -13.97
C ARG A 81 8.13 -10.84 -14.10
N PHE A 82 8.31 -11.31 -15.32
CA PHE A 82 9.15 -12.45 -15.63
C PHE A 82 10.37 -12.01 -16.44
N TYR A 83 11.56 -12.18 -15.84
CA TYR A 83 12.84 -11.84 -16.43
C TYR A 83 13.46 -13.07 -17.09
N ALA A 84 13.31 -13.19 -18.41
CA ALA A 84 13.75 -14.36 -19.17
C ALA A 84 15.26 -14.65 -19.03
N ALA A 85 16.10 -13.61 -19.04
CA ALA A 85 17.55 -13.73 -18.95
C ALA A 85 18.03 -14.39 -17.63
N ARG A 86 17.29 -14.21 -16.54
CA ARG A 86 17.62 -14.76 -15.21
C ARG A 86 16.69 -15.89 -14.78
N ARG A 87 15.70 -16.24 -15.61
CA ARG A 87 14.58 -17.13 -15.28
C ARG A 87 13.95 -16.81 -13.91
N GLN A 88 13.77 -15.52 -13.62
CA GLN A 88 13.28 -15.05 -12.33
C GLN A 88 11.91 -14.39 -12.46
N GLN A 89 11.00 -14.74 -11.56
CA GLN A 89 9.71 -14.07 -11.41
C GLN A 89 9.74 -13.11 -10.22
N MET A 90 9.26 -11.88 -10.42
CA MET A 90 9.10 -10.87 -9.39
C MET A 90 7.64 -10.40 -9.34
N MET A 91 7.18 -10.02 -8.15
CA MET A 91 5.82 -9.52 -7.92
C MET A 91 5.92 -8.09 -7.40
N GLU A 92 5.19 -7.19 -8.01
CA GLU A 92 5.07 -5.80 -7.57
C GLU A 92 3.64 -5.56 -7.09
N PRO A 93 3.45 -5.19 -5.81
CA PRO A 93 2.12 -4.97 -5.26
C PRO A 93 1.48 -3.71 -5.87
N GLY A 94 0.18 -3.78 -6.11
CA GLY A 94 -0.63 -2.60 -6.38
C GLY A 94 -0.97 -1.92 -5.04
N ILE A 95 -0.71 -0.63 -4.93
CA ILE A 95 -0.95 0.14 -3.70
C ILE A 95 -1.78 1.38 -4.03
N HIS A 96 -2.78 1.65 -3.20
CA HIS A 96 -3.52 2.90 -3.16
C HIS A 96 -3.72 3.29 -1.71
N TRP A 97 -3.77 4.59 -1.41
CA TRP A 97 -3.83 5.05 -0.03
C TRP A 97 -4.58 6.38 0.06
N ASN A 98 -5.17 6.63 1.21
CA ASN A 98 -5.72 7.93 1.61
C ASN A 98 -5.18 8.29 3.00
N LEU A 99 -5.71 9.30 3.69
CA LEU A 99 -5.17 9.74 5.00
C LEU A 99 -5.28 8.68 6.11
N LEU A 100 -6.23 7.77 5.99
CA LEU A 100 -6.60 6.81 7.03
C LEU A 100 -6.28 5.37 6.64
N HIS A 101 -6.57 4.99 5.39
CA HIS A 101 -6.54 3.62 4.89
C HIS A 101 -5.55 3.47 3.75
N ASP A 102 -4.95 2.29 3.72
CA ASP A 102 -4.05 1.79 2.70
C ASP A 102 -4.65 0.49 2.14
N TRP A 103 -4.82 0.43 0.83
CA TRP A 103 -5.32 -0.73 0.10
C TRP A 103 -4.17 -1.35 -0.69
N TYR A 104 -4.02 -2.65 -0.55
CA TYR A 104 -3.00 -3.41 -1.25
C TYR A 104 -3.63 -4.55 -2.03
N ALA A 105 -3.09 -4.81 -3.20
CA ALA A 105 -3.34 -6.02 -3.95
C ALA A 105 -2.00 -6.64 -4.34
N VAL A 106 -1.87 -7.95 -4.14
CA VAL A 106 -0.71 -8.72 -4.57
C VAL A 106 -1.22 -9.81 -5.50
N MET A 107 -0.64 -9.86 -6.69
CA MET A 107 -0.90 -10.91 -7.66
C MET A 107 0.15 -12.01 -7.50
N GLY A 108 -0.28 -13.17 -7.01
CA GLY A 108 0.49 -14.39 -6.91
C GLY A 108 0.40 -15.24 -8.17
N GLU A 109 0.62 -16.53 -8.01
CA GLU A 109 0.71 -17.47 -9.13
C GLU A 109 -0.60 -17.61 -9.92
N LYS A 110 -0.43 -17.98 -11.18
CA LYS A 110 -1.53 -18.31 -12.07
C LYS A 110 -2.05 -19.70 -11.71
N THR A 111 -3.33 -19.81 -11.38
CA THR A 111 -3.99 -21.05 -10.94
C THR A 111 -4.93 -21.64 -12.00
N GLY A 112 -5.01 -21.02 -13.17
CA GLY A 112 -5.77 -21.50 -14.34
C GLY A 112 -5.57 -20.58 -15.55
N PRO A 113 -6.26 -20.81 -16.70
CA PRO A 113 -6.05 -20.05 -17.94
C PRO A 113 -6.15 -18.53 -17.79
N ASP A 114 -7.13 -18.05 -17.03
CA ASP A 114 -7.34 -16.63 -16.70
C ASP A 114 -7.65 -16.44 -15.22
N ARG A 115 -6.98 -17.22 -14.36
CA ARG A 115 -7.23 -17.23 -12.92
C ARG A 115 -5.93 -17.06 -12.16
N TYR A 116 -5.93 -16.10 -11.24
CA TYR A 116 -4.74 -15.67 -10.50
C TYR A 116 -5.02 -15.72 -9.00
N ALA A 117 -4.08 -16.26 -8.24
CA ALA A 117 -4.11 -16.13 -6.78
C ALA A 117 -3.89 -14.66 -6.42
N MET A 118 -4.87 -14.01 -5.81
CA MET A 118 -4.80 -12.63 -5.37
C MET A 118 -4.90 -12.55 -3.85
N ARG A 119 -4.04 -11.72 -3.26
CA ARG A 119 -4.11 -11.34 -1.84
C ARG A 119 -4.46 -9.86 -1.77
N LEU A 120 -5.60 -9.56 -1.15
CA LEU A 120 -6.10 -8.20 -1.00
C LEU A 120 -6.03 -7.81 0.47
N TYR A 121 -5.68 -6.55 0.72
CA TYR A 121 -5.54 -6.01 2.08
C TYR A 121 -6.22 -4.65 2.19
N VAL A 122 -6.85 -4.42 3.33
CA VAL A 122 -7.27 -3.09 3.80
C VAL A 122 -6.63 -2.88 5.16
N GLN A 123 -5.79 -1.87 5.28
CA GLN A 123 -5.09 -1.54 6.51
C GLN A 123 -5.32 -0.07 6.86
N THR A 124 -5.42 0.24 8.15
CA THR A 124 -5.68 1.62 8.63
C THR A 124 -4.52 2.09 9.49
N GLY A 125 -4.17 3.37 9.46
CA GLY A 125 -3.21 3.96 10.41
C GLY A 125 -1.73 3.83 10.06
N VAL A 126 -1.37 3.14 8.96
CA VAL A 126 0.04 3.03 8.52
C VAL A 126 0.63 4.41 8.26
N ARG A 127 -0.13 5.32 7.64
CA ARG A 127 0.34 6.70 7.41
C ARG A 127 0.60 7.48 8.70
N TRP A 128 -0.10 7.20 9.78
CA TRP A 128 0.12 7.89 11.06
C TRP A 128 1.47 7.50 11.67
N ILE A 129 1.88 6.24 11.49
CA ILE A 129 3.22 5.77 11.88
C ILE A 129 4.29 6.63 11.16
N TRP A 130 4.17 6.79 9.85
CA TRP A 130 5.08 7.61 9.06
C TRP A 130 5.02 9.10 9.42
N SER A 131 3.82 9.65 9.61
CA SER A 131 3.63 11.05 10.01
C SER A 131 4.22 11.35 11.38
N GLY A 132 4.06 10.44 12.36
CA GLY A 132 4.67 10.57 13.68
C GLY A 132 6.19 10.53 13.61
N GLY A 133 6.74 9.60 12.81
CA GLY A 133 8.18 9.54 12.50
C GLY A 133 8.72 10.84 11.90
N LEU A 134 8.03 11.37 10.88
CA LEU A 134 8.41 12.63 10.24
C LEU A 134 8.37 13.82 11.21
N LEU A 135 7.36 13.89 12.08
CA LEU A 135 7.25 14.94 13.10
C LEU A 135 8.39 14.88 14.12
N MET A 136 8.81 13.69 14.53
CA MET A 136 9.98 13.51 15.40
C MET A 136 11.25 14.05 14.73
N VAL A 137 11.48 13.70 13.47
CA VAL A 137 12.62 14.20 12.69
C VAL A 137 12.58 15.73 12.57
N CYS A 138 11.43 16.32 12.25
CA CYS A 138 11.26 17.77 12.21
C CYS A 138 11.55 18.42 13.57
N GLY A 139 11.07 17.84 14.67
CA GLY A 139 11.35 18.31 16.03
C GLY A 139 12.85 18.29 16.36
N ALA A 140 13.55 17.23 15.98
CA ALA A 140 14.99 17.09 16.18
C ALA A 140 15.79 18.13 15.36
N LEU A 141 15.45 18.29 14.07
CA LEU A 141 16.10 19.28 13.19
C LEU A 141 15.89 20.71 13.69
N LEU A 142 14.67 21.06 14.14
CA LEU A 142 14.38 22.36 14.72
C LEU A 142 15.14 22.61 16.03
N SER A 143 15.35 21.57 16.84
CA SER A 143 16.15 21.65 18.05
C SER A 143 17.61 21.98 17.70
N GLY A 144 18.21 21.26 16.75
CA GLY A 144 19.58 21.50 16.30
C GLY A 144 19.78 22.88 15.68
N TRP A 145 18.84 23.35 14.85
CA TRP A 145 18.92 24.68 14.24
C TRP A 145 18.84 25.82 15.26
N ARG A 146 18.00 25.67 16.30
CA ARG A 146 17.89 26.66 17.39
C ARG A 146 19.11 26.66 18.31
N GLY A 147 19.69 25.49 18.60
CA GLY A 147 20.95 25.40 19.35
C GLY A 147 22.06 26.19 18.65
N ARG A 148 22.26 25.96 17.35
CA ARG A 148 23.27 26.65 16.55
C ARG A 148 23.12 28.18 16.51
N LYS A 149 21.89 28.71 16.55
CA LYS A 149 21.64 30.16 16.60
C LYS A 149 21.88 30.78 17.98
N ARG A 150 21.90 29.98 19.04
CA ARG A 150 22.15 30.46 20.40
C ARG A 150 23.64 30.50 20.72
N ASP A 151 24.43 29.71 20.01
CA ASP A 151 25.88 29.58 20.18
C ASP A 151 26.69 30.41 19.15
N ALA A 152 26.03 31.26 18.35
CA ALA A 152 26.59 32.16 17.34
C ALA A 152 26.21 33.61 17.66
#